data_AF-A0A3S0D4Y3-F1
#
_entry.id   AF-A0A3S0D4Y3-F1
#
_cell.length_a   1.000
_cell.length_b   1.000
_cell.length_c   1.000
_cell.angle_alpha   90.00
_cell.angle_beta   90.00
_cell.angle_gamma   90.00
#
_symmetry.space_group_name_H-M   'P 1'
#
loop_
_entity.id
_entity.type
_entity.pdbx_description
1 polymer ?
#
loop_
_entity_poly.entity_id
_entity_poly.type
_entity_poly.pdbx_seq_one_letter_code
_entity_poly.pdbx_strand_id
1 'polypeptide(L)'
;MSIESAPAEFVNALNHALTILSWQENLISEEIPPFWMWHLDWEISAWFDNVKRKRDAKYGGASIDDDSESKENALFDDFKKDLTG
;
A
#
# COMPACT_ATOMS: atom_id res chain seq x y z
N MET A 1 15.73 -1.51 -30.38
CA MET A 1 15.83 -0.41 -29.40
C MET A 1 15.79 -1.07 -28.04
N SER A 2 16.87 -1.00 -27.26
CA SER A 2 16.92 -1.67 -25.94
C SER A 2 16.32 -0.73 -24.90
N ILE A 3 15.56 -1.24 -23.94
CA ILE A 3 14.96 -0.41 -22.85
C ILE A 3 16.03 0.36 -22.07
N GLU A 4 17.24 -0.19 -21.99
CA GLU A 4 18.40 0.43 -21.33
C GLU A 4 18.89 1.73 -22.01
N SER A 5 18.46 2.00 -23.24
CA SER A 5 18.80 3.25 -23.94
C SER A 5 17.72 4.32 -23.84
N ALA A 6 16.64 4.09 -23.08
CA ALA A 6 15.54 5.04 -22.95
C ALA A 6 15.88 6.13 -21.92
N PRO A 7 15.36 7.36 -22.09
CA PRO A 7 15.50 8.42 -21.09
C PRO A 7 14.94 8.00 -19.72
N ALA A 8 15.62 8.40 -18.65
CA ALA A 8 15.21 8.05 -17.29
C ALA A 8 13.80 8.52 -16.95
N GLU A 9 13.38 9.69 -17.45
CA GLU A 9 12.02 10.19 -17.23
C GLU A 9 10.96 9.29 -17.88
N PHE A 10 11.27 8.72 -19.05
CA PHE A 10 10.36 7.79 -19.74
C PHE A 10 10.21 6.49 -18.96
N VAL A 11 11.33 5.93 -18.47
CA VAL A 11 11.30 4.71 -17.66
C VAL A 11 10.50 4.93 -16.36
N ASN A 12 10.68 6.08 -15.71
CA ASN A 12 9.91 6.43 -14.52
C ASN A 12 8.40 6.56 -14.80
N ALA A 13 8.03 7.26 -15.89
CA ALA A 13 6.63 7.40 -16.28
C ALA A 13 6.00 6.03 -16.64
N LEU A 14 6.75 5.16 -17.30
CA LEU A 14 6.30 3.80 -17.62
C LEU A 14 6.09 2.97 -16.35
N ASN A 15 7.05 2.98 -15.42
CA ASN A 15 6.93 2.28 -14.15
C ASN A 15 5.70 2.76 -13.37
N HIS A 16 5.48 4.08 -13.33
CA HIS A 16 4.31 4.66 -12.67
C HIS A 16 3.00 4.22 -13.32
N ALA A 17 2.93 4.20 -14.65
CA ALA A 17 1.77 3.71 -15.38
C ALA A 17 1.50 2.21 -15.09
N LEU A 18 2.55 1.39 -15.00
CA LEU A 18 2.42 -0.02 -14.63
C LEU A 18 1.92 -0.19 -13.19
N THR A 19 2.37 0.66 -12.26
CA THR A 19 1.86 0.69 -10.89
C THR A 19 0.37 1.00 -10.85
N ILE A 20 -0.09 1.99 -11.62
CA ILE A 20 -1.52 2.32 -11.75
C ILE A 20 -2.33 1.14 -12.27
N LEU A 21 -1.85 0.46 -13.32
CA LEU A 21 -2.53 -0.72 -13.87
C LEU A 21 -2.62 -1.84 -12.82
N SER A 22 -1.55 -2.05 -12.05
CA SER A 22 -1.57 -3.03 -10.96
C SER A 22 -2.65 -2.72 -9.91
N TRP A 23 -2.95 -1.45 -9.63
CA TRP A 23 -4.05 -1.07 -8.75
C TRP A 23 -5.40 -1.46 -9.34
N GLN A 24 -5.60 -1.27 -10.64
CA GLN A 24 -6.86 -1.61 -11.32
C GLN A 24 -7.13 -3.11 -11.36
N GLU A 25 -6.07 -3.93 -11.40
CA GLU A 25 -6.18 -5.39 -11.43
C GLU A 25 -6.40 -6.00 -10.04
N ASN A 26 -5.83 -5.39 -8.99
CA ASN A 26 -5.75 -5.99 -7.66
C ASN A 26 -6.67 -5.34 -6.62
N LEU A 27 -7.13 -4.11 -6.83
CA LEU A 27 -7.98 -3.39 -5.88
C LEU A 27 -9.43 -3.35 -6.36
N ILE A 28 -10.35 -3.33 -5.40
CA ILE A 28 -11.75 -3.04 -5.70
C ILE A 28 -11.91 -1.57 -6.10
N SER A 29 -12.91 -1.26 -6.94
CA SER A 29 -13.10 0.09 -7.49
C SER A 29 -13.17 1.21 -6.45
N GLU A 30 -13.60 0.90 -5.22
CA GLU A 30 -13.67 1.85 -4.10
C GLU A 30 -12.31 2.16 -3.45
N GLU A 31 -11.33 1.28 -3.62
CA GLU A 31 -9.98 1.40 -3.07
C GLU A 31 -8.99 2.02 -4.06
N ILE A 32 -9.39 2.17 -5.33
CA ILE A 32 -8.56 2.78 -6.37
C ILE A 32 -8.55 4.32 -6.21
N PRO A 33 -7.36 4.95 -6.16
CA PRO A 33 -7.19 6.41 -6.21
C PRO A 33 -7.96 7.05 -7.38
N PRO A 34 -8.66 8.19 -7.22
CA PRO A 34 -9.20 8.93 -8.36
C PRO A 34 -8.09 9.48 -9.28
N PHE A 35 -8.36 9.56 -10.58
CA PHE A 35 -7.38 9.91 -11.62
C PHE A 35 -6.59 11.19 -11.37
N TRP A 36 -7.23 12.24 -10.84
CA TRP A 36 -6.57 13.53 -10.56
C TRP A 36 -5.49 13.43 -9.47
N MET A 37 -5.49 12.35 -8.68
CA MET A 37 -4.57 12.14 -7.58
C MET A 37 -3.33 11.34 -8.01
N TRP A 38 -3.35 10.73 -9.20
CA TRP A 38 -2.32 9.79 -9.64
C TRP A 38 -0.94 10.43 -9.83
N HIS A 39 -0.85 11.73 -9.98
CA HIS A 39 0.42 12.44 -10.11
C HIS A 39 0.88 13.11 -8.80
N LEU A 40 0.19 12.85 -7.68
CA LEU A 40 0.46 13.43 -6.37
C LEU A 40 0.86 12.32 -5.40
N ASP A 41 2.15 12.03 -5.32
CA ASP A 41 2.67 10.91 -4.52
C ASP A 41 2.22 10.96 -3.05
N TRP A 42 2.20 12.15 -2.45
CA TRP A 42 1.77 12.33 -1.05
C TRP A 42 0.28 12.02 -0.85
N GLU A 43 -0.58 12.38 -1.82
CA GLU A 43 -2.01 12.09 -1.75
C GLU A 43 -2.27 10.60 -1.96
N ILE A 44 -1.50 9.95 -2.84
CA ILE A 44 -1.57 8.50 -3.05
C ILE A 44 -1.24 7.76 -1.75
N SER A 45 -0.17 8.15 -1.06
CA SER A 45 0.17 7.58 0.25
C SER A 45 -0.95 7.77 1.27
N ALA A 46 -1.46 9.01 1.41
CA ALA A 46 -2.54 9.31 2.34
C ALA A 46 -3.84 8.54 2.02
N TRP A 47 -4.13 8.33 0.74
CA TRP A 47 -5.26 7.52 0.29
C TRP A 47 -5.12 6.06 0.72
N PHE A 48 -3.96 5.45 0.48
CA PHE A 48 -3.72 4.06 0.85
C PHE A 48 -3.70 3.84 2.36
N ASP A 49 -3.23 4.81 3.14
CA ASP A 49 -3.34 4.79 4.61
C ASP A 49 -4.81 4.77 5.06
N ASN A 50 -5.66 5.55 4.39
CA ASN A 50 -7.10 5.58 4.67
C ASN A 50 -7.79 4.28 4.24
N VAL A 51 -7.47 3.76 3.06
CA VAL A 51 -7.97 2.46 2.57
C VAL A 51 -7.59 1.35 3.55
N LYS A 52 -6.33 1.30 4.00
CA LYS A 52 -5.85 0.35 5.00
C LYS A 52 -6.66 0.48 6.30
N ARG A 53 -6.80 1.68 6.84
CA ARG A 53 -7.61 1.94 8.05
C ARG A 53 -9.06 1.49 7.90
N LYS A 54 -9.67 1.72 6.74
CA LYS A 54 -11.05 1.27 6.46
C LYS A 54 -11.16 -0.25 6.37
N ARG A 55 -10.19 -0.90 5.74
CA ARG A 55 -10.13 -2.36 5.63
C ARG A 55 -9.95 -3.00 7.00
N ASP A 56 -9.05 -2.45 7.80
CA ASP A 56 -8.80 -2.88 9.18
C ASP A 56 -10.03 -2.66 10.06
N ALA A 57 -10.73 -1.53 9.93
CA ALA A 57 -11.99 -1.30 10.66
C ALA A 57 -13.12 -2.27 10.23
N LYS A 58 -13.17 -2.66 8.95
CA LYS A 58 -14.24 -3.51 8.40
C LYS A 58 -14.02 -5.00 8.67
N TYR A 59 -12.77 -5.45 8.68
CA TYR A 59 -12.42 -6.87 8.80
C TYR A 59 -11.58 -7.21 10.04
N GLY A 60 -10.92 -6.23 10.67
CA GLY A 60 -10.02 -6.40 11.82
C GLY A 60 -10.69 -6.16 13.17
N GLY A 61 -11.83 -6.82 13.43
CA GLY A 61 -12.59 -6.65 14.66
C GLY A 61 -11.76 -6.77 15.95
N ALA A 62 -11.73 -5.65 16.69
CA ALA A 62 -11.42 -5.48 18.11
C ALA A 62 -9.97 -5.70 18.60
N SER A 63 -9.23 -4.60 18.79
CA SER A 63 -8.75 -4.15 20.11
C SER A 63 -8.19 -2.72 20.03
N ILE A 64 -8.50 -1.97 21.08
CA ILE A 64 -8.56 -0.51 21.23
C ILE A 64 -7.20 0.13 21.57
N ASP A 65 -7.14 1.45 21.35
CA ASP A 65 -6.24 2.50 21.87
C ASP A 65 -4.85 2.72 21.25
N ASP A 66 -4.80 3.86 20.55
CA ASP A 66 -3.99 5.05 20.79
C ASP A 66 -2.47 4.96 20.90
N ASP A 67 -1.86 5.87 20.16
CA ASP A 67 -0.50 6.38 20.19
C ASP A 67 0.68 5.45 19.85
N SER A 68 1.46 5.93 18.88
CA SER A 68 2.90 5.73 18.65
C SER A 68 3.55 4.34 18.82
N GLU A 69 4.34 3.97 17.81
CA GLU A 69 5.34 2.88 17.77
C GLU A 69 4.89 1.48 17.30
N SER A 70 5.31 1.15 16.07
CA SER A 70 5.86 -0.16 15.72
C SER A 70 5.01 -1.42 16.02
N LYS A 71 3.80 -1.52 15.46
CA LYS A 71 3.02 -2.79 15.42
C LYS A 71 3.22 -3.61 14.14
N GLU A 72 4.45 -3.72 13.64
CA GLU A 72 4.76 -4.61 12.49
C GLU A 72 5.14 -6.04 12.90
N ASN A 73 5.32 -6.32 14.20
CA ASN A 73 5.85 -7.61 14.67
C ASN A 73 4.92 -8.45 15.57
N ALA A 74 3.65 -8.07 15.75
CA ALA A 74 2.74 -8.83 16.60
C ALA A 74 2.49 -10.27 16.09
N LEU A 75 2.48 -10.46 14.76
CA LEU A 75 2.32 -11.78 14.15
C LEU A 75 3.60 -12.65 14.31
N PHE A 76 4.77 -12.00 14.33
CA PHE A 76 6.05 -12.69 14.45
C PHE A 76 6.35 -13.09 15.90
N ASP A 77 5.91 -12.28 16.87
CA ASP A 77 6.06 -12.57 18.29
C ASP A 77 5.18 -13.76 18.73
N ASP A 78 3.95 -13.86 18.21
CA ASP A 78 3.06 -14.98 18.52
C ASP A 78 3.59 -16.30 17.92
N PHE A 79 4.10 -16.25 16.69
CA PHE A 79 4.76 -17.40 16.05
C PHE A 79 6.05 -17.82 16.78
N LYS A 80 6.82 -16.87 17.28
CA LYS A 80 8.06 -17.15 18.01
C LYS A 80 7.79 -17.75 19.39
N LYS A 81 6.73 -17.32 20.06
CA LYS A 81 6.31 -17.83 21.37
C LYS A 81 5.95 -19.32 21.31
N ASP A 82 5.20 -19.72 20.29
CA ASP A 82 4.87 -21.13 20.05
C ASP A 82 6.10 -22.01 19.76
N LEU A 83 7.16 -21.44 19.19
CA LEU A 83 8.41 -22.14 18.91
C LEU A 83 9.33 -22.31 20.13
N THR A 84 9.21 -21.45 21.15
CA THR A 84 10.09 -21.49 22.33
C THR A 84 9.47 -22.10 23.58
N GLY A 85 8.16 -22.34 23.62
CA GLY A 85 7.46 -23.03 24.71
C GLY A 85 7.10 -22.12 25.89
#